data_AF-A0A3D3DH32-F1
#
_entry.id   AF-A0A3D3DH32-F1
#
_cell.length_a   1.000
_cell.length_b   1.000
_cell.length_c   1.000
_cell.angle_alpha   90.00
_cell.angle_beta   90.00
_cell.angle_gamma   90.00
#
_symmetry.space_group_name_H-M   'P 1'
#
loop_
_entity.id
_entity.type
_entity.pdbx_description
1 polymer ?
#
loop_
_entity_poly.entity_id
_entity_poly.type
_entity_poly.pdbx_seq_one_letter_code
_entity_poly.pdbx_strand_id
1 'polypeptide(L)'
;MTTVVAGNCGSSTLDVARFFRGIERTNAAVNVATLIGHNSVRRKAMGGSFARPPTPAELAQMKALVGQAMKDGAAGLSPGLIYQPGVHAQTDEIVALAKVIAPYGGI
;
A
#
# COMPACT_ATOMS: atom_id res chain seq x y z
N MET A 1 -23.57 1.11 -9.14
CA MET A 1 -22.13 1.29 -8.87
C MET A 1 -21.37 0.78 -10.08
N THR A 2 -20.50 1.59 -10.69
CA THR A 2 -19.76 1.23 -11.93
C THR A 2 -18.26 1.07 -11.72
N THR A 3 -17.73 1.53 -10.58
CA THR A 3 -16.31 1.48 -10.23
C THR A 3 -16.15 1.14 -8.75
N VAL A 4 -15.20 0.26 -8.42
CA VAL A 4 -14.78 -0.06 -7.05
C VAL A 4 -13.33 0.39 -6.81
N VAL A 5 -13.07 0.92 -5.61
CA VAL A 5 -11.71 1.21 -5.12
C VAL A 5 -11.40 0.26 -3.97
N ALA A 6 -10.47 -0.66 -4.21
CA ALA A 6 -10.01 -1.65 -3.24
C ALA A 6 -8.75 -1.16 -2.47
N GLY A 7 -8.29 -1.96 -1.52
CA GLY A 7 -7.04 -1.70 -0.80
C GLY A 7 -7.17 -0.67 0.32
N ASN A 8 -8.37 -0.45 0.86
CA ASN A 8 -8.64 0.53 1.91
C ASN A 8 -8.14 0.08 3.30
N CYS A 9 -8.11 1.02 4.25
CA CYS A 9 -7.84 0.78 5.68
C CYS A 9 -6.49 0.09 5.96
N GLY A 10 -5.49 0.34 5.11
CA GLY A 10 -4.14 -0.19 5.28
C GLY A 10 -3.93 -1.61 4.77
N SER A 11 -4.95 -2.30 4.27
CA SER A 11 -4.82 -3.70 3.83
C SER A 11 -5.01 -3.84 2.32
N SER A 12 -4.02 -4.44 1.66
CA SER A 12 -4.06 -4.76 0.22
C SER A 12 -3.19 -5.99 -0.09
N THR A 13 -3.31 -6.49 -1.32
CA THR A 13 -2.23 -7.27 -1.96
C THR A 13 -0.97 -6.41 -2.12
N LEU A 14 0.21 -7.04 -2.10
CA LEU A 14 1.49 -6.37 -2.35
C LEU A 14 1.92 -6.43 -3.82
N ASP A 15 1.49 -7.47 -4.54
CA ASP A 15 1.74 -7.62 -5.97
C ASP A 15 0.52 -7.07 -6.73
N VAL A 16 0.60 -5.77 -7.03
CA VAL A 16 -0.48 -5.02 -7.69
C VAL A 16 -0.60 -5.44 -9.16
N ALA A 17 0.52 -5.67 -9.83
CA ALA A 17 0.50 -6.12 -11.22
C ALA A 17 -0.18 -7.49 -11.36
N ARG A 18 0.09 -8.43 -10.44
CA ARG A 18 -0.61 -9.72 -10.43
C ARG A 18 -2.09 -9.57 -10.11
N PHE A 19 -2.45 -8.66 -9.22
CA PHE A 19 -3.85 -8.38 -8.91
C PHE A 19 -4.61 -7.91 -10.16
N PHE A 20 -4.10 -6.92 -10.89
CA PHE A 20 -4.73 -6.45 -12.11
C PHE A 20 -4.81 -7.52 -13.20
N ARG A 21 -3.72 -8.27 -13.45
CA ARG A 21 -3.76 -9.43 -14.38
C ARG A 21 -4.81 -10.47 -13.98
N GLY A 22 -5.06 -10.63 -12.69
CA GLY A 22 -6.12 -11.50 -12.17
C GLY A 22 -7.50 -10.98 -12.55
N ILE A 23 -7.77 -9.70 -12.30
CA ILE A 23 -9.05 -9.04 -12.62
C ILE A 23 -9.32 -9.01 -14.13
N GLU A 24 -8.30 -8.73 -14.94
CA GLU A 24 -8.41 -8.73 -16.41
C GLU A 24 -8.91 -10.09 -16.95
N ARG A 25 -8.54 -11.19 -16.28
CA ARG A 25 -8.96 -12.55 -16.67
C ARG A 25 -10.38 -12.90 -16.25
N THR A 26 -11.00 -12.13 -15.34
CA THR A 26 -12.36 -12.44 -14.85
C THR A 26 -13.48 -11.75 -15.66
N ASN A 27 -13.15 -10.89 -16.64
CA ASN A 27 -14.12 -10.03 -17.32
C ASN A 27 -15.00 -9.24 -16.33
N ALA A 28 -14.36 -8.53 -15.39
CA ALA A 28 -15.08 -7.78 -14.37
C ALA A 28 -16.08 -6.78 -14.99
N ALA A 29 -17.33 -6.78 -14.51
CA ALA A 29 -18.40 -5.91 -15.00
C ALA A 29 -18.29 -4.44 -14.53
N VAL A 30 -17.32 -4.14 -13.67
CA VAL A 30 -17.06 -2.82 -13.09
C VAL A 30 -15.58 -2.47 -13.26
N ASN A 31 -15.27 -1.17 -13.28
CA ASN A 31 -13.89 -0.72 -13.21
C ASN A 31 -13.32 -1.01 -11.81
N VAL A 32 -12.02 -1.34 -11.75
CA VAL A 32 -11.34 -1.66 -10.49
C VAL A 32 -10.10 -0.77 -10.37
N ALA A 33 -10.03 0.00 -9.29
CA ALA A 33 -8.79 0.63 -8.83
C ALA A 33 -8.39 0.03 -7.48
N THR A 34 -7.11 0.13 -7.11
CA THR A 34 -6.64 -0.30 -5.79
C THR A 34 -5.64 0.70 -5.21
N LEU A 35 -5.66 0.83 -3.89
CA LEU A 35 -4.59 1.47 -3.12
C LEU A 35 -3.60 0.40 -2.64
N ILE A 36 -2.34 0.80 -2.41
CA ILE A 36 -1.38 -0.01 -1.66
C ILE A 36 -1.61 0.24 -0.16
N GLY A 37 -1.77 -0.84 0.60
CA GLY A 37 -2.08 -0.78 2.02
C GLY A 37 -0.83 -0.65 2.89
N HIS A 38 -0.74 0.42 3.68
CA HIS A 38 0.34 0.68 4.63
C HIS A 38 0.62 -0.52 5.56
N ASN A 39 -0.44 -1.12 6.11
CA ASN A 39 -0.33 -2.21 7.07
C ASN A 39 0.17 -3.50 6.42
N SER A 40 -0.20 -3.77 5.16
CA SER A 40 0.39 -4.87 4.37
C SER A 40 1.89 -4.64 4.11
N VAL A 41 2.26 -3.42 3.72
CA VAL A 41 3.66 -3.03 3.45
C VAL A 41 4.51 -3.18 4.72
N ARG A 42 4.04 -2.64 5.85
CA ARG A 42 4.72 -2.72 7.14
C ARG A 42 4.87 -4.16 7.61
N ARG A 43 3.84 -4.99 7.46
CA ARG A 43 3.91 -6.44 7.75
C ARG A 43 5.04 -7.12 6.98
N LYS A 44 5.15 -6.82 5.68
CA LYS A 44 6.17 -7.44 4.82
C LYS A 44 7.58 -6.95 5.14
N ALA A 45 7.75 -5.67 5.42
CA ALA A 45 9.06 -5.08 5.68
C ALA A 45 9.61 -5.43 7.07
N MET A 46 8.77 -5.38 8.11
CA MET A 46 9.23 -5.52 9.50
C MET A 46 9.10 -6.94 10.08
N GLY A 47 8.52 -7.88 9.33
CA GLY A 47 8.58 -9.31 9.62
C GLY A 47 7.89 -9.79 10.91
N GLY A 48 7.10 -8.97 11.61
CA GLY A 48 6.31 -9.39 12.77
C GLY A 48 6.46 -8.51 14.03
N SER A 49 7.53 -7.72 14.14
CA SER A 49 7.73 -6.80 15.27
C SER A 49 7.26 -5.40 14.89
N PHE A 50 6.09 -5.00 15.40
CA PHE A 50 5.41 -3.79 14.93
C PHE A 50 5.30 -2.66 15.94
N ALA A 51 5.47 -2.94 17.24
CA ALA A 51 5.38 -1.97 18.33
C ALA A 51 6.62 -1.06 18.46
N ARG A 52 7.09 -0.55 17.32
CA ARG A 52 8.27 0.31 17.18
C ARG A 52 8.25 1.00 15.81
N PRO A 53 9.01 2.09 15.63
CA PRO A 53 9.32 2.61 14.30
C PRO A 53 10.07 1.59 13.43
N PRO A 54 9.94 1.64 12.09
CA PRO A 54 10.79 0.89 11.19
C PRO A 54 12.24 1.37 11.30
N THR A 55 13.18 0.45 11.21
CA THR A 55 14.60 0.77 11.00
C THR A 55 14.79 1.44 9.63
N PRO A 56 15.92 2.12 9.38
CA PRO A 56 16.19 2.72 8.07
C PRO A 56 16.10 1.73 6.90
N ALA A 57 16.57 0.49 7.10
CA ALA A 57 16.50 -0.56 6.09
C ALA A 57 15.06 -1.03 5.83
N GLU A 58 14.26 -1.22 6.88
CA GLU A 58 12.85 -1.58 6.75
C GLU A 58 12.06 -0.45 6.08
N LEU A 59 12.30 0.82 6.44
CA LEU A 59 11.65 1.96 5.80
C LEU A 59 12.05 2.05 4.32
N ALA A 60 13.31 1.80 3.98
CA ALA A 60 13.73 1.73 2.58
C ALA A 60 13.01 0.62 1.82
N GLN A 61 12.83 -0.55 2.43
CA GLN A 61 12.04 -1.65 1.85
C GLN A 61 10.56 -1.26 1.70
N MET A 62 9.96 -0.58 2.68
CA MET A 62 8.58 -0.09 2.59
C MET A 62 8.41 0.88 1.42
N LYS A 63 9.35 1.84 1.27
CA LYS A 63 9.37 2.76 0.13
C LYS A 63 9.51 2.04 -1.21
N ALA A 64 10.35 1.00 -1.28
CA ALA A 64 10.52 0.21 -2.49
C ALA A 64 9.22 -0.55 -2.86
N LEU A 65 8.54 -1.15 -1.88
CA LEU A 65 7.26 -1.82 -2.09
C LEU A 65 6.18 -0.86 -2.57
N VAL A 66 6.07 0.31 -1.93
CA VAL A 66 5.10 1.36 -2.33
C VAL A 66 5.43 1.89 -3.72
N GLY A 67 6.70 2.19 -4.00
CA GLY A 67 7.14 2.67 -5.30
C GLY A 67 6.88 1.66 -6.42
N GLN A 68 7.07 0.36 -6.15
CA GLN A 68 6.73 -0.68 -7.11
C GLN A 68 5.22 -0.77 -7.33
N ALA A 69 4.42 -0.73 -6.27
CA ALA A 69 2.96 -0.74 -6.38
C ALA A 69 2.43 0.44 -7.22
N MET A 70 3.00 1.63 -7.07
CA MET A 70 2.64 2.79 -7.90
C MET A 70 3.02 2.58 -9.38
N LYS A 71 4.22 2.03 -9.66
CA LYS A 71 4.62 1.67 -11.04
C LYS A 71 3.70 0.62 -11.66
N ASP A 72 3.20 -0.28 -10.83
CA ASP A 72 2.26 -1.33 -11.23
C ASP A 72 0.81 -0.83 -11.38
N GLY A 73 0.54 0.46 -11.12
CA GLY A 73 -0.77 1.10 -11.34
C GLY A 73 -1.63 1.27 -10.09
N ALA A 74 -1.08 1.14 -8.88
CA ALA A 74 -1.83 1.53 -7.68
C ALA A 74 -2.22 3.01 -7.74
N ALA A 75 -3.44 3.32 -7.32
CA ALA A 75 -3.96 4.69 -7.36
C ALA A 75 -3.42 5.58 -6.23
N GLY A 76 -2.83 5.00 -5.18
CA GLY A 76 -2.42 5.73 -3.98
C GLY A 76 -2.10 4.82 -2.80
N LEU A 77 -1.91 5.40 -1.62
CA LEU A 77 -1.57 4.71 -0.36
C LEU A 77 -2.72 4.84 0.63
N SER A 78 -3.16 3.72 1.23
CA SER A 78 -4.11 3.77 2.35
C SER A 78 -3.41 3.51 3.69
N PRO A 79 -3.52 4.40 4.68
CA PRO A 79 -3.07 4.11 6.04
C PRO A 79 -4.15 3.33 6.83
N GLY A 80 -3.71 2.55 7.81
CA GLY A 80 -4.58 1.78 8.72
C GLY A 80 -4.22 2.01 10.17
N LEU A 81 -4.24 3.28 10.60
CA LEU A 81 -3.62 3.74 11.86
C LEU A 81 -4.33 3.29 13.14
N ILE A 82 -5.56 2.79 13.03
CA ILE A 82 -6.31 2.27 14.19
C ILE A 82 -6.09 0.76 14.40
N TYR A 83 -5.34 0.09 13.51
CA TYR A 83 -5.15 -1.35 13.51
C TYR A 83 -3.66 -1.72 13.50
N GLN A 84 -3.30 -2.88 14.07
CA GLN A 84 -1.93 -3.40 13.96
C GLN A 84 -1.62 -3.86 12.51
N PRO A 85 -0.43 -3.55 11.96
CA PRO A 85 0.72 -2.86 12.56
C PRO A 85 0.67 -1.32 12.59
N GLY A 86 -0.26 -0.69 11.87
CA GLY A 86 -0.31 0.77 11.68
C GLY A 86 -0.53 1.60 12.94
N VAL A 87 -1.07 1.02 14.02
CA VAL A 87 -1.26 1.72 15.31
C VAL A 87 0.04 2.24 15.94
N HIS A 88 1.18 1.69 15.54
CA HIS A 88 2.51 2.14 16.00
C HIS A 88 3.23 3.00 14.96
N ALA A 89 2.56 3.41 13.89
CA ALA A 89 3.12 4.29 12.89
C ALA A 89 3.24 5.71 13.42
N GLN A 90 4.39 6.31 13.15
CA GLN A 90 4.65 7.71 13.43
C GLN A 90 4.36 8.54 12.18
N THR A 91 4.07 9.83 12.37
CA THR A 91 3.71 10.73 11.26
C THR A 91 4.82 10.81 10.20
N ASP A 92 6.08 10.75 10.62
CA ASP A 92 7.25 10.79 9.73
C ASP A 92 7.32 9.59 8.77
N GLU A 93 6.95 8.39 9.23
CA GLU A 93 6.82 7.18 8.41
C GLU A 93 5.75 7.39 7.33
N ILE A 94 4.57 7.89 7.71
CA ILE A 94 3.46 8.15 6.76
C ILE A 94 3.86 9.22 5.75
N VAL A 95 4.46 10.33 6.20
CA VAL A 95 4.96 11.40 5.33
C VAL A 95 6.03 10.87 4.38
N ALA A 96 6.93 10.01 4.86
CA ALA A 96 7.98 9.43 4.04
C ALA A 96 7.43 8.54 2.92
N LEU A 97 6.33 7.82 3.16
CA LEU A 97 5.65 7.01 2.15
C LEU A 97 4.77 7.86 1.22
N ALA A 98 4.11 8.89 1.73
CA ALA A 98 3.36 9.84 0.90
C ALA A 98 4.26 10.55 -0.12
N LYS A 99 5.50 10.87 0.28
CA LYS A 99 6.52 11.39 -0.65
C LYS A 99 6.89 10.42 -1.78
N VAL A 100 6.75 9.11 -1.56
CA VAL A 100 7.02 8.10 -2.60
C VAL A 100 5.92 8.09 -3.66
N ILE A 101 4.66 8.26 -3.26
CA ILE A 101 3.52 8.20 -4.21
C ILE A 101 3.32 9.52 -4.97
N ALA A 102 3.76 10.64 -4.41
CA ALA A 102 3.53 11.97 -4.97
C ALA A 102 4.00 12.14 -6.43
N PRO A 103 5.20 11.67 -6.85
CA PRO A 103 5.64 11.75 -8.25
C PRO A 103 4.75 10.98 -9.24
N TYR A 104 3.95 10.03 -8.76
CA TYR A 104 3.03 9.23 -9.56
C TYR A 104 1.60 9.81 -9.57
N GLY A 105 1.37 10.95 -8.91
CA GLY A 105 0.03 11.51 -8.72
C GLY A 105 -0.86 10.68 -7.80
N GLY A 106 -0.27 9.86 -6.94
CA GLY A 106 -1.02 9.00 -6.01
C GLY A 106 -1.75 9.79 -4.93
N ILE A 107 -2.94 9.29 -4.56
CA ILE A 107 -3.78 9.83 -3.48
C ILE A 107 -3.49 9.22 -2.10
#